data_AF-A0A535JB56-F1
#
_entry.id   AF-A0A535JB56-F1
#
_cell.length_a   1.000
_cell.length_b   1.000
_cell.length_c   1.000
_cell.angle_alpha   90.00
_cell.angle_beta   90.00
_cell.angle_gamma   90.00
#
_symmetry.space_group_name_H-M   'P 1'
#
loop_
_entity.id
_entity.type
_entity.pdbx_description
1 polymer ?
#
loop_
_entity_poly.entity_id
_entity_poly.type
_entity_poly.pdbx_seq_one_letter_code
_entity_poly.pdbx_strand_id
1 'polypeptide(L)'
;MNANTLVRTARRRKGLTQRELASRTGIPQPMISSIERGLQDPRYSTLERILAAVDQEIDVIDTAGRGVDRTQFVEPLRLKPIQRLRNGVAASIAIDRLVKSARRIKPKS
;
A
#
# COMPACT_ATOMS: atom_id res chain seq x y z
N MET A 1 -4.46 1.71 8.81
CA MET A 1 -5.52 0.69 8.75
C MET A 1 -5.33 -0.19 9.97
N ASN A 2 -6.41 -0.59 10.66
CA ASN A 2 -6.31 -1.35 11.92
C ASN A 2 -6.67 -2.82 11.67
N ALA A 3 -6.23 -3.75 12.53
CA ALA A 3 -6.50 -5.19 12.36
C ALA A 3 -7.99 -5.51 12.22
N ASN A 4 -8.86 -4.86 13.01
CA ASN A 4 -10.31 -5.04 12.93
C ASN A 4 -10.91 -4.68 11.55
N THR A 5 -10.45 -3.56 10.98
CA THR A 5 -10.90 -3.09 9.67
C THR A 5 -10.35 -3.93 8.54
N LEU A 6 -9.12 -4.44 8.70
CA LEU A 6 -8.48 -5.35 7.75
C LEU A 6 -9.25 -6.68 7.67
N VAL A 7 -9.51 -7.34 8.81
CA VAL A 7 -10.29 -8.59 8.88
C VAL A 7 -11.70 -8.41 8.30
N ARG A 8 -12.42 -7.37 8.74
CA ARG A 8 -13.79 -7.10 8.27
C ARG A 8 -13.83 -6.86 6.76
N THR A 9 -12.85 -6.15 6.22
CA THR A 9 -12.77 -5.84 4.78
C THR A 9 -12.44 -7.08 3.96
N ALA A 10 -11.45 -7.86 4.41
CA ALA A 10 -11.07 -9.13 3.78
C ALA A 10 -12.27 -10.09 3.68
N ARG A 11 -12.99 -10.28 4.81
CA ARG A 11 -14.19 -11.10 4.86
C ARG A 11 -15.28 -10.62 3.89
N ARG A 12 -15.60 -9.33 3.92
CA ARG A 12 -16.65 -8.75 3.07
C ARG A 12 -16.32 -8.82 1.59
N ARG A 13 -15.04 -8.63 1.21
CA ARG A 13 -14.58 -8.77 -0.18
C ARG A 13 -14.78 -10.18 -0.74
N LYS A 14 -14.71 -11.20 0.11
CA LYS A 14 -15.01 -12.59 -0.27
C LYS A 14 -16.49 -12.97 -0.09
N GLY A 15 -17.37 -12.03 0.25
CA GLY A 15 -18.80 -12.28 0.42
C GLY A 15 -19.18 -13.16 1.61
N LEU A 16 -18.26 -13.36 2.57
CA LEU A 16 -18.46 -14.29 3.68
C LEU A 16 -19.20 -13.63 4.86
N THR A 17 -20.04 -14.37 5.55
CA THR A 17 -20.53 -14.07 6.89
C THR A 17 -19.45 -14.36 7.94
N GLN A 18 -19.62 -13.84 9.16
CA GLN A 18 -18.69 -14.15 10.26
C GLN A 18 -18.70 -15.64 10.63
N ARG A 19 -19.83 -16.33 10.46
CA ARG A 19 -19.94 -17.78 10.71
C ARG A 19 -19.19 -18.59 9.67
N GLU A 20 -19.27 -18.21 8.39
CA GLU A 20 -18.50 -18.88 7.33
C GLU A 20 -17.00 -18.66 7.50
N LEU A 21 -16.58 -17.45 7.87
CA LEU A 21 -15.18 -17.18 8.19
C LEU A 21 -14.72 -18.01 9.40
N ALA A 22 -15.56 -18.12 10.44
CA ALA A 22 -15.28 -18.98 11.60
C ALA A 22 -15.07 -20.43 11.20
N SER A 23 -15.97 -20.96 10.35
CA SER A 23 -15.88 -22.33 9.83
C SER A 23 -14.58 -22.56 9.04
N ARG A 24 -14.23 -21.63 8.13
CA ARG A 24 -13.00 -21.74 7.33
C ARG A 24 -11.71 -21.64 8.13
N THR A 25 -11.70 -20.83 9.19
CA THR A 25 -10.49 -20.55 9.99
C THR A 25 -10.34 -21.45 11.21
N GLY A 26 -11.40 -22.15 11.62
CA GLY A 26 -11.47 -22.84 12.91
C GLY A 26 -11.47 -21.87 14.11
N ILE A 27 -11.62 -20.57 13.89
CA ILE A 27 -11.67 -19.56 14.96
C ILE A 27 -13.14 -19.39 15.40
N PRO A 28 -13.44 -19.36 16.71
CA PRO A 28 -14.80 -19.16 17.18
C PRO A 28 -15.42 -17.87 16.63
N GLN A 29 -16.65 -17.95 16.11
CA GLN A 29 -17.36 -16.78 15.59
C GLN A 29 -17.46 -15.61 16.59
N PRO A 30 -17.65 -15.82 17.91
CA PRO A 30 -17.61 -14.72 18.89
C PRO A 30 -16.27 -13.99 18.90
N MET A 31 -15.14 -14.70 18.73
CA MET A 31 -13.82 -14.11 18.65
C MET A 31 -13.66 -13.27 17.37
N ILE A 32 -14.12 -13.78 16.22
CA ILE A 32 -14.16 -13.00 14.96
C ILE A 32 -15.00 -11.73 15.14
N SER A 33 -16.18 -11.83 15.77
CA SER A 33 -17.03 -10.67 16.04
C SER A 33 -16.37 -9.64 16.95
N SER A 34 -15.68 -10.08 18.01
CA SER A 34 -14.92 -9.19 18.91
C SER A 34 -13.75 -8.52 18.18
N ILE A 35 -13.03 -9.24 17.33
CA ILE A 35 -11.97 -8.70 16.47
C ILE A 35 -12.54 -7.64 15.52
N GLU A 36 -13.60 -7.95 14.77
CA GLU A 36 -14.17 -7.00 13.79
C GLU A 36 -14.74 -5.73 14.42
N ARG A 37 -15.24 -5.82 15.67
CA ARG A 37 -15.70 -4.67 16.44
C ARG A 37 -14.56 -3.88 17.11
N GLY A 38 -13.34 -4.40 17.09
CA GLY A 38 -12.19 -3.78 17.75
C GLY A 38 -12.18 -3.95 19.27
N LEU A 39 -12.97 -4.90 19.81
CA LEU A 39 -12.98 -5.20 21.24
C LEU A 39 -11.85 -6.16 21.65
N GLN A 40 -11.24 -6.83 20.67
CA GLN A 40 -10.13 -7.72 20.88
C GLN A 40 -9.11 -7.53 19.76
N ASP A 41 -7.85 -7.30 20.13
CA ASP A 41 -6.76 -7.26 19.18
C ASP A 41 -6.27 -8.69 18.90
N PRO A 42 -6.28 -9.17 17.63
CA PRO A 42 -5.80 -10.50 17.32
C PRO A 42 -4.28 -10.56 17.43
N ARG A 43 -3.74 -11.68 17.93
CA ARG A 43 -2.33 -11.99 17.74
C ARG A 43 -2.02 -12.10 16.25
N TYR A 44 -0.77 -11.83 15.87
CA TYR A 44 -0.32 -11.96 14.48
C TYR A 44 -0.73 -13.31 13.86
N SER A 45 -0.49 -14.42 14.56
CA SER A 45 -0.88 -15.77 14.11
C SER A 45 -2.39 -15.93 13.83
N THR A 46 -3.23 -15.24 14.59
CA THR A 46 -4.69 -15.26 14.39
C THR A 46 -5.06 -14.43 13.17
N LEU A 47 -4.45 -13.25 13.01
CA LEU A 47 -4.66 -12.39 11.85
C LEU A 47 -4.21 -13.08 10.55
N GLU A 48 -3.01 -13.65 10.56
CA GLU A 48 -2.46 -14.45 9.46
C GLU A 48 -3.38 -15.60 9.08
N ARG A 49 -3.84 -16.40 10.06
CA ARG A 49 -4.79 -17.50 9.81
C ARG A 49 -6.10 -17.02 9.18
N ILE A 50 -6.63 -15.90 9.65
CA ILE A 50 -7.84 -15.30 9.08
C ILE A 50 -7.64 -14.93 7.61
N LEU A 51 -6.52 -14.29 7.30
CA LEU A 51 -6.22 -13.81 5.95
C LEU A 51 -5.91 -14.96 4.99
N ALA A 52 -5.16 -15.97 5.45
CA ALA A 52 -4.87 -17.16 4.69
C ALA A 52 -6.17 -17.90 4.29
N ALA A 53 -7.17 -17.98 5.19
CA ALA A 53 -8.47 -18.60 4.91
C ALA A 53 -9.32 -17.86 3.86
N VAL A 54 -8.88 -16.68 3.43
CA VAL A 54 -9.50 -15.86 2.38
C VAL A 54 -8.51 -15.55 1.24
N ASP A 55 -7.45 -16.35 1.09
CA ASP A 55 -6.41 -16.21 0.05
C ASP A 55 -5.75 -14.81 0.05
N GLN A 56 -5.46 -14.29 1.24
CA GLN A 56 -4.73 -13.04 1.42
C GLN A 56 -3.56 -13.23 2.38
N GLU A 57 -2.52 -12.42 2.20
CA GLU A 57 -1.34 -12.42 3.05
C GLU A 57 -1.03 -11.02 3.58
N ILE A 58 -0.19 -10.96 4.60
CA ILE A 58 0.34 -9.70 5.14
C ILE A 58 1.74 -9.52 4.57
N ASP A 59 1.94 -8.42 3.86
CA ASP A 59 3.26 -8.03 3.38
C ASP A 59 3.74 -6.76 4.11
N VAL A 60 5.05 -6.65 4.27
CA VAL A 60 5.70 -5.50 4.87
C VAL A 60 6.21 -4.61 3.75
N ILE A 61 5.52 -3.50 3.54
CA ILE A 61 5.96 -2.45 2.63
C ILE A 61 6.61 -1.31 3.40
N ASP A 62 7.60 -0.67 2.78
CA ASP A 62 8.12 0.59 3.29
C ASP A 62 7.00 1.61 3.40
N THR A 63 6.97 2.34 4.51
CA THR A 63 5.99 3.41 4.69
C THR A 63 6.26 4.48 3.64
N ALA A 64 5.28 4.75 2.76
CA ALA A 64 5.37 5.81 1.77
C ALA A 64 5.87 7.12 2.42
N GLY A 65 7.00 7.63 1.93
CA GLY A 65 7.63 8.85 2.43
C GLY A 65 8.74 8.67 3.47
N ARG A 66 9.05 7.46 3.93
CA ARG A 66 10.36 7.15 4.54
C ARG A 66 11.31 6.71 3.42
N GLY A 67 12.24 7.59 3.03
CA GLY A 67 13.16 7.40 1.90
C GLY A 67 12.87 8.28 0.68
N VAL A 68 11.72 8.95 0.63
CA VAL A 68 11.48 10.01 -0.37
C VAL A 68 12.21 11.27 0.13
N ASP A 69 13.20 11.73 -0.63
CA ASP A 69 13.76 13.06 -0.40
C ASP A 69 12.68 14.12 -0.67
N ARG A 70 12.03 14.55 0.42
CA ARG A 70 10.96 15.55 0.36
C ARG A 70 11.49 16.94 0.02
N THR A 71 12.80 17.16 0.10
CA THR A 71 13.44 18.42 -0.29
C THR A 71 13.08 18.78 -1.74
N GLN A 72 13.04 17.78 -2.63
CA GLN A 72 12.66 17.96 -4.03
C GLN A 72 11.20 18.40 -4.24
N PHE A 73 10.31 18.17 -3.27
CA PHE A 73 8.92 18.62 -3.33
C PHE A 73 8.70 19.93 -2.56
N VAL A 74 9.41 20.14 -1.45
CA VAL A 74 9.25 21.31 -0.57
C VAL A 74 9.99 22.54 -1.10
N GLU A 75 11.23 22.38 -1.59
CA GLU A 75 12.00 23.52 -2.12
C GLU A 75 11.31 24.23 -3.30
N PRO A 76 10.72 23.52 -4.28
CA PRO A 76 10.00 24.18 -5.35
C PRO A 76 8.78 24.97 -4.89
N LEU A 77 8.17 24.63 -3.74
CA LEU A 77 7.03 25.38 -3.19
C LEU A 77 7.45 26.75 -2.64
N ARG A 78 8.75 26.97 -2.35
CA ARG A 78 9.29 28.29 -2.01
C ARG A 78 9.48 29.20 -3.22
N LEU A 79 9.42 28.64 -4.44
CA LEU A 79 9.52 29.40 -5.68
C LEU A 79 8.17 29.99 -6.08
N LYS A 80 8.20 31.13 -6.79
CA LYS A 80 6.99 31.71 -7.38
C LYS A 80 6.40 30.75 -8.44
N PRO A 81 5.08 30.75 -8.66
CA PRO A 81 4.44 29.84 -9.62
C PRO A 81 5.10 29.78 -11.00
N ILE A 82 5.54 30.93 -11.54
CA ILE A 82 6.21 31.00 -12.85
C ILE A 82 7.60 30.35 -12.86
N GLN A 83 8.32 30.37 -11.74
CA GLN A 83 9.64 29.74 -11.61
C GLN A 83 9.50 28.22 -11.52
N ARG A 84 8.47 27.72 -10.85
CA ARG A 84 8.15 26.28 -10.81
C ARG A 84 7.86 25.74 -12.21
N LEU A 85 7.06 26.47 -12.99
CA LEU A 85 6.75 26.12 -14.38
C LEU A 85 8.00 26.08 -15.26
N ARG A 86 8.87 27.09 -15.17
CA ARG A 86 10.14 27.12 -15.91
C ARG A 86 11.05 25.96 -15.55
N ASN A 87 11.20 25.66 -14.25
CA ASN A 87 11.99 24.52 -13.78
C ASN A 87 11.40 23.19 -14.27
N GLY A 88 10.08 23.05 -14.24
CA GLY A 88 9.38 21.87 -14.77
C GLY A 88 9.61 21.67 -16.27
N VAL A 89 9.54 22.73 -17.07
CA VAL A 89 9.81 22.68 -18.53
C VAL A 89 11.27 22.30 -18.80
N ALA A 90 12.22 22.91 -18.07
CA ALA A 90 13.64 22.59 -18.21
C ALA A 90 13.94 21.11 -17.86
N ALA A 91 13.33 20.61 -16.77
CA ALA A 91 13.45 19.21 -16.36
C ALA A 91 12.87 18.26 -17.43
N SER A 92 11.71 18.60 -18.01
CA SER A 92 11.09 17.82 -19.09
C SER A 92 12.00 17.69 -20.32
N ILE A 93 12.62 18.80 -20.75
CA ILE A 93 13.57 18.79 -21.88
C ILE A 93 14.80 17.92 -21.56
N ALA A 94 15.31 17.98 -20.33
CA ALA A 94 16.44 17.16 -19.90
C ALA A 94 16.09 15.66 -19.88
N ILE A 95 14.91 15.29 -19.37
CA ILE A 95 14.40 13.92 -19.38
C ILE A 95 14.24 13.41 -20.82
N ASP A 96 13.65 14.20 -21.71
CA ASP A 96 13.48 13.83 -23.12
C ASP A 96 14.81 13.54 -23.83
N ARG A 97 15.84 14.34 -23.54
CA ARG A 97 17.19 14.10 -24.06
C ARG A 97 17.79 12.81 -23.51
N LEU A 98 17.61 12.55 -22.22
CA LEU A 98 18.11 11.35 -21.55
C LEU A 98 17.41 10.08 -22.05
N VAL A 99 16.10 10.12 -22.28
CA VAL A 99 15.36 9.00 -22.89
C VAL A 99 15.83 8.74 -24.32
N LYS A 100 16.08 9.79 -25.11
CA LYS A 100 16.61 9.66 -26.48
C LYS A 100 18.04 9.11 -26.51
N SER A 101 18.91 9.50 -25.57
CA SER A 101 20.27 8.95 -25.48
C SER A 101 20.27 7.51 -24.99
N ALA A 102 19.45 7.16 -23.99
CA ALA A 102 19.30 5.79 -23.51
C ALA A 102 18.81 4.83 -24.62
N ARG A 103 17.87 5.28 -25.47
CA ARG A 103 17.38 4.50 -26.64
C ARG A 103 18.43 4.29 -27.73
N ARG A 104 19.47 5.14 -27.81
CA ARG A 104 20.59 4.98 -28.76
C ARG A 104 21.59 3.92 -28.29
N ILE A 105 21.62 3.62 -27.01
CA ILE A 105 22.42 2.54 -26.42
C ILE A 105 21.56 1.27 -26.42
N LYS A 106 21.21 0.74 -27.60
CA LYS A 106 20.69 -0.64 -27.65
C LYS A 106 21.84 -1.60 -27.30
N PRO A 107 21.59 -2.69 -26.55
CA PRO A 107 22.64 -3.65 -26.21
C PRO A 107 23.17 -4.29 -27.49
N LYS A 108 24.51 -4.40 -27.58
CA LYS A 108 25.18 -5.25 -28.56
C LYS A 108 24.78 -6.69 -28.23
N SER A 109 24.19 -7.37 -29.21
CA SER A 109 23.72 -8.77 -29.20
C SER A 109 24.71 -9.73 -28.54
#